data_AF-A0A135VBM9-F1
#
_entry.id   AF-A0A135VBM9-F1
#
_cell.length_a   1.000
_cell.length_b   1.000
_cell.length_c   1.000
_cell.angle_alpha   90.00
_cell.angle_beta   90.00
_cell.angle_gamma   90.00
#
_symmetry.space_group_name_H-M   'P 1'
#
loop_
_entity.id
_entity.type
_entity.pdbx_description
1 polymer ?
#
loop_
_entity_poly.entity_id
_entity_poly.type
_entity_poly.pdbx_seq_one_letter_code
_entity_poly.pdbx_strand_id
1 'polypeptide(L)'
;MQAKPVFLFTTLVGLFFGISLMLFPEMVLDMTGASYLSGGLGMARHAASWILPAAIFAFLVRDMEHSDTRQAIFIFFDLAFLLMVIVELYSYLMAIVSVMIWGIIALHVLFVILYTYLFIENR
;
A
#
# COMPACT_ATOMS: atom_id res chain seq x y z
N MET A 1 0.21 -14.98 14.34
CA MET A 1 0.39 -13.52 14.65
C MET A 1 -0.97 -12.87 14.83
N GLN A 2 -1.15 -11.94 15.78
CA GLN A 2 -2.44 -11.23 15.89
C GLN A 2 -2.63 -10.29 14.67
N ALA A 3 -3.84 -10.22 14.10
CA ALA A 3 -4.08 -9.38 12.91
C ALA A 3 -4.05 -7.88 13.21
N LYS A 4 -4.38 -7.48 14.45
CA LYS A 4 -4.46 -6.07 14.85
C LYS A 4 -3.16 -5.31 14.59
N PRO A 5 -1.97 -5.80 14.99
CA PRO A 5 -0.68 -5.21 14.61
C PRO A 5 -0.52 -4.97 13.11
N VAL A 6 -0.91 -5.93 12.25
CA VAL A 6 -0.79 -5.79 10.79
C VAL A 6 -1.70 -4.68 10.28
N PHE A 7 -2.96 -4.64 10.72
CA PHE A 7 -3.88 -3.57 10.36
C PHE A 7 -3.40 -2.19 10.82
N LEU A 8 -2.90 -2.08 12.05
CA LEU A 8 -2.33 -0.83 12.56
C LEU A 8 -1.10 -0.39 11.76
N PHE A 9 -0.24 -1.33 11.39
CA PHE A 9 0.93 -1.04 10.56
C PHE A 9 0.52 -0.56 9.16
N THR A 10 -0.45 -1.24 8.52
CA THR A 10 -1.06 -0.81 7.26
C THR A 10 -1.66 0.59 7.37
N THR A 11 -2.38 0.90 8.46
CA THR A 11 -2.92 2.23 8.72
C THR A 11 -1.82 3.28 8.80
N LEU A 12 -0.77 3.05 9.58
CA LEU A 12 0.29 4.03 9.77
C LEU A 12 1.03 4.31 8.47
N VAL A 13 1.39 3.26 7.72
CA VAL A 13 2.04 3.39 6.41
C VAL A 13 1.12 4.09 5.42
N GLY A 14 -0.14 3.65 5.32
CA GLY A 14 -1.11 4.22 4.40
C GLY A 14 -1.43 5.69 4.69
N LEU A 15 -1.53 6.09 5.96
CA LEU A 15 -1.70 7.50 6.33
C LEU A 15 -0.44 8.31 5.99
N PHE A 16 0.75 7.80 6.30
CA PHE A 16 2.01 8.48 5.99
C PHE A 16 2.16 8.74 4.49
N PHE A 17 2.07 7.69 3.65
CA PHE A 17 2.19 7.83 2.20
C PHE A 17 0.99 8.54 1.58
N GLY A 18 -0.23 8.26 2.04
CA GLY A 18 -1.45 8.88 1.53
C GLY A 18 -1.47 10.39 1.77
N ILE A 19 -1.14 10.85 2.97
CA ILE A 19 -1.06 12.29 3.27
C ILE A 19 0.08 12.93 2.47
N SER A 20 1.24 12.27 2.42
CA SER A 20 2.40 12.80 1.69
C SER A 20 2.13 12.93 0.19
N LEU A 21 1.52 11.93 -0.45
CA LEU A 21 1.15 12.00 -1.87
C LEU A 21 0.01 12.98 -2.15
N MET A 22 -0.90 13.20 -1.20
CA MET A 22 -1.99 14.16 -1.34
C MET A 22 -1.47 15.61 -1.30
N LEU A 23 -0.66 15.92 -0.30
CA LEU A 23 -0.24 17.29 0.02
C LEU A 23 1.10 17.68 -0.63
N PHE A 24 2.03 16.72 -0.74
CA PHE A 24 3.40 16.93 -1.19
C PHE A 24 3.83 15.91 -2.27
N PRO A 25 3.05 15.71 -3.35
CA PRO A 25 3.35 14.67 -4.35
C PRO A 25 4.71 14.84 -5.01
N GLU A 26 5.17 16.08 -5.25
CA GLU A 26 6.48 16.37 -5.86
C GLU A 26 7.60 15.76 -5.00
N MET A 27 7.59 16.03 -3.69
CA MET A 27 8.58 15.51 -2.76
C MET A 27 8.63 13.97 -2.78
N VAL A 28 7.47 13.30 -2.76
CA VAL A 28 7.43 11.83 -2.75
C VAL A 28 7.90 11.25 -4.08
N LEU A 29 7.50 11.84 -5.21
CA LEU A 29 7.91 11.39 -6.53
C LEU A 29 9.41 11.62 -6.75
N ASP A 30 9.93 12.77 -6.35
CA ASP A 30 11.37 13.11 -6.41
C ASP A 30 12.21 12.14 -5.57
N MET A 31 11.73 11.74 -4.38
CA MET A 31 12.38 10.72 -3.55
C MET A 31 12.50 9.37 -4.26
N THR A 32 11.53 9.02 -5.12
CA THR A 32 11.59 7.80 -5.94
C THR A 32 12.39 7.99 -7.23
N GLY A 33 12.82 9.21 -7.54
CA GLY A 33 13.47 9.56 -8.80
C GLY A 33 12.53 9.41 -10.00
N ALA A 34 11.22 9.52 -9.78
CA ALA A 34 10.23 9.35 -10.82
C ALA A 34 10.29 10.49 -11.83
N SER A 35 10.33 10.17 -13.12
CA SER A 35 10.06 11.16 -14.17
C SER A 35 8.56 11.23 -14.43
N TYR A 36 7.99 12.43 -14.42
CA TYR A 36 6.56 12.61 -14.63
C TYR A 36 6.22 13.81 -15.51
N LEU A 37 5.21 13.62 -16.38
CA LEU A 37 4.62 14.70 -17.16
C LEU A 37 3.69 15.56 -16.28
N SER A 38 3.15 16.64 -16.85
CA SER A 38 2.25 17.57 -16.15
C SER A 38 1.06 16.89 -15.45
N GLY A 39 0.59 15.74 -15.95
CA GLY A 39 -0.47 14.94 -15.35
C GLY A 39 -0.05 14.07 -14.14
N GLY A 40 1.24 13.82 -13.94
CA GLY A 40 1.72 12.88 -12.92
C GLY A 40 1.41 13.30 -11.49
N LEU A 41 1.45 14.60 -11.20
CA LEU A 41 1.07 15.13 -9.89
C LEU A 41 -0.42 14.94 -9.59
N GLY A 42 -1.27 15.05 -10.62
CA GLY A 42 -2.69 14.73 -10.52
C GLY A 42 -2.92 13.25 -10.22
N MET A 43 -2.17 12.37 -10.91
CA MET A 43 -2.24 10.93 -10.68
C MET A 43 -1.74 10.53 -9.29
N ALA A 44 -0.69 11.16 -8.76
CA ALA A 44 -0.21 10.92 -7.40
C ALA A 44 -1.28 11.28 -6.34
N ARG A 45 -1.94 12.43 -6.49
CA ARG A 45 -3.07 12.83 -5.62
C ARG A 45 -4.27 11.91 -5.79
N HIS A 46 -4.52 11.45 -7.01
CA HIS A 46 -5.57 10.47 -7.26
C HIS A 46 -5.27 9.13 -6.58
N ALA A 47 -4.03 8.63 -6.65
CA ALA A 47 -3.61 7.45 -5.91
C ALA A 47 -3.78 7.63 -4.39
N ALA A 48 -3.40 8.81 -3.86
CA ALA A 48 -3.62 9.15 -2.45
C ALA A 48 -5.11 9.06 -2.04
N SER A 49 -6.04 9.42 -2.93
CA SER A 49 -7.49 9.32 -2.69
C SER A 49 -7.98 7.89 -2.52
N TRP A 50 -7.23 6.88 -2.98
CA TRP A 50 -7.51 5.46 -2.74
C TRP A 50 -6.78 4.93 -1.50
N ILE A 51 -5.53 5.36 -1.29
CA ILE A 51 -4.70 4.92 -0.16
C ILE A 51 -5.29 5.38 1.18
N LEU A 52 -5.75 6.63 1.28
CA LEU A 52 -6.25 7.18 2.54
C LEU A 52 -7.51 6.46 3.05
N PRO A 53 -8.58 6.25 2.26
CA PRO A 53 -9.72 5.44 2.69
C PRO A 53 -9.33 4.01 3.04
N ALA A 54 -8.42 3.37 2.29
CA ALA A 54 -7.96 2.01 2.60
C ALA A 54 -7.23 1.95 3.95
N ALA A 55 -6.40 2.96 4.27
CA ALA A 55 -5.70 3.07 5.55
C ALA A 55 -6.66 3.26 6.73
N ILE A 56 -7.68 4.11 6.55
CA ILE A 56 -8.76 4.32 7.53
C ILE A 56 -9.58 3.04 7.68
N PHE A 57 -9.90 2.36 6.58
CA PHE A 57 -10.64 1.10 6.62
C PHE A 57 -9.88 0.02 7.38
N ALA A 58 -8.57 -0.14 7.12
CA ALA A 58 -7.69 -1.02 7.90
C ALA A 58 -7.76 -0.72 9.41
N PHE A 59 -7.78 0.56 9.78
CA PHE A 59 -7.91 0.97 11.18
C PHE A 59 -9.26 0.56 11.77
N LEU A 60 -10.36 0.79 11.04
CA LEU A 60 -11.71 0.52 11.50
C LEU A 60 -11.97 -0.98 11.70
N VAL A 61 -11.37 -1.85 10.88
CA VAL A 61 -11.57 -3.31 10.94
C VAL A 61 -10.54 -4.06 11.79
N ARG A 62 -9.58 -3.35 12.42
CA ARG A 62 -8.46 -3.96 13.15
C ARG A 62 -8.86 -4.90 14.29
N ASP A 63 -10.01 -4.61 14.93
CA ASP A 63 -10.55 -5.32 16.09
C ASP A 63 -11.70 -6.26 15.69
N MET A 64 -11.89 -6.49 14.38
CA MET A 64 -12.94 -7.38 13.87
C MET A 64 -12.73 -8.81 14.31
N GLU A 65 -13.80 -9.46 14.77
CA GLU A 65 -13.79 -10.87 15.15
C GLU A 65 -13.52 -11.78 13.94
N HIS A 66 -13.12 -13.01 14.24
CA HIS A 66 -12.90 -14.01 13.20
C HIS A 66 -14.21 -14.32 12.45
N SER A 67 -14.20 -14.13 11.12
CA SER A 67 -15.38 -14.27 10.26
C SER A 67 -14.96 -14.37 8.79
N ASP A 68 -15.88 -14.84 7.93
CA ASP A 68 -15.69 -14.87 6.48
C ASP A 68 -15.43 -13.46 5.91
N THR A 69 -16.09 -12.45 6.47
CA THR A 69 -15.86 -11.04 6.12
C THR A 69 -14.41 -10.63 6.39
N ARG A 70 -13.85 -11.05 7.53
CA ARG A 70 -12.44 -10.76 7.86
C ARG A 70 -11.48 -11.48 6.91
N GLN A 71 -11.80 -12.71 6.52
CA GLN A 71 -11.01 -13.44 5.52
C GLN A 71 -11.03 -12.74 4.16
N ALA A 72 -12.18 -12.26 3.71
CA ALA A 72 -12.29 -11.47 2.49
C ALA A 72 -11.48 -10.16 2.57
N ILE A 73 -11.44 -9.50 3.73
CA ILE A 73 -10.61 -8.30 3.95
C ILE A 73 -9.13 -8.63 3.83
N PHE A 74 -8.66 -9.77 4.37
CA PHE A 74 -7.26 -10.19 4.21
C PHE A 74 -6.90 -10.40 2.74
N ILE A 75 -7.72 -11.14 1.99
CA ILE A 75 -7.52 -11.33 0.54
C ILE A 75 -7.53 -10.00 -0.20
N PHE A 76 -8.43 -9.07 0.15
CA PHE A 76 -8.51 -7.77 -0.49
C PHE A 76 -7.21 -6.98 -0.34
N PHE A 77 -6.68 -6.86 0.88
CA PHE A 77 -5.42 -6.16 1.10
C PHE A 77 -4.23 -6.89 0.46
N ASP A 78 -4.20 -8.22 0.55
CA ASP A 78 -3.17 -9.05 -0.08
C ASP A 78 -3.08 -8.80 -1.60
N LEU A 79 -4.21 -8.91 -2.30
CA LEU A 79 -4.28 -8.65 -3.74
C LEU A 79 -3.96 -7.19 -4.08
N ALA A 80 -4.42 -6.24 -3.28
CA ALA A 80 -4.10 -4.83 -3.50
C ALA A 80 -2.60 -4.58 -3.45
N PHE A 81 -1.90 -5.08 -2.43
CA PHE A 81 -0.45 -4.94 -2.33
C PHE A 81 0.30 -5.74 -3.40
N LEU A 82 -0.18 -6.93 -3.77
CA LEU A 82 0.42 -7.71 -4.84
C LEU A 82 0.36 -6.97 -6.19
N LEU A 83 -0.77 -6.35 -6.50
CA LEU A 83 -0.92 -5.53 -7.71
C LEU A 83 -0.02 -4.30 -7.67
N MET A 84 0.15 -3.65 -6.51
CA MET A 84 1.10 -2.54 -6.35
C MET A 84 2.54 -2.98 -6.63
N VAL A 85 2.97 -4.14 -6.10
CA VAL A 85 4.31 -4.71 -6.38
C VAL A 85 4.50 -4.90 -7.88
N ILE A 86 3.51 -5.44 -8.59
CA ILE A 86 3.59 -5.63 -10.05
C ILE A 86 3.76 -4.29 -10.77
N VAL A 87 2.98 -3.27 -10.41
CA VAL A 87 3.06 -1.93 -11.00
C VAL A 87 4.42 -1.28 -10.74
N GLU A 88 4.96 -1.43 -9.53
CA GLU A 88 6.26 -0.87 -9.14
C GLU A 88 7.43 -1.55 -9.85
N LEU A 89 7.40 -2.88 -9.92
CA LEU A 89 8.39 -3.65 -10.68
C LEU A 89 8.34 -3.28 -12.16
N TYR A 90 7.15 -3.17 -12.75
CA TYR A 90 6.98 -2.72 -14.12
C TYR A 90 7.57 -1.31 -14.31
N SER A 91 7.25 -0.38 -13.41
CA SER A 91 7.75 1.01 -13.47
C SER A 91 9.27 1.08 -13.38
N TYR A 92 9.89 0.24 -12.54
CA TYR A 92 11.34 0.13 -12.43
C TYR A 92 11.97 -0.43 -13.71
N LEU A 93 11.40 -1.51 -14.27
CA LEU A 93 11.88 -2.13 -15.51
C LEU A 93 11.78 -1.19 -16.72
N MET A 94 10.79 -0.30 -16.72
CA MET A 94 10.60 0.73 -17.74
C MET A 94 11.45 2.00 -17.50
N ALA A 95 12.33 2.00 -16.49
CA ALA A 95 13.15 3.14 -16.09
C ALA A 95 12.34 4.41 -15.78
N ILE A 96 11.09 4.27 -15.34
CA ILE A 96 10.22 5.39 -14.94
C ILE A 96 10.62 5.91 -13.56
N VAL A 97 11.07 5.01 -12.69
CA VAL A 97 11.50 5.26 -11.30
C VAL A 97 12.91 4.75 -11.06
N SER A 98 13.59 5.30 -10.04
CA SER A 98 14.95 4.91 -9.68
C SER A 98 14.99 3.70 -8.72
N VAL A 99 16.20 3.25 -8.38
CA VAL A 99 16.45 2.18 -7.40
C VAL A 99 15.85 2.47 -6.01
N MET A 100 15.54 3.74 -5.69
CA MET A 100 14.88 4.08 -4.43
C MET A 100 13.48 3.46 -4.28
N ILE A 101 12.82 3.08 -5.38
CA ILE A 101 11.51 2.40 -5.35
C ILE A 101 11.56 1.04 -4.61
N TRP A 102 12.74 0.41 -4.52
CA TRP A 102 12.88 -0.89 -3.86
C TRP A 102 12.48 -0.88 -2.39
N GLY A 103 12.59 0.26 -1.71
CA GLY A 103 12.08 0.41 -0.35
C GLY A 103 10.56 0.25 -0.27
N ILE A 104 9.84 0.80 -1.25
CA ILE A 104 8.39 0.69 -1.36
C ILE A 104 7.99 -0.73 -1.79
N ILE A 105 8.69 -1.32 -2.77
CA ILE A 105 8.48 -2.71 -3.19
C ILE A 105 8.65 -3.66 -2.02
N ALA A 106 9.73 -3.54 -1.25
CA ALA A 106 9.98 -4.39 -0.09
C ALA A 106 8.88 -4.26 0.97
N LEU A 107 8.36 -3.04 1.17
CA LEU A 107 7.25 -2.76 2.09
C LEU A 107 5.94 -3.42 1.62
N HIS A 108 5.61 -3.32 0.32
CA HIS A 108 4.43 -3.97 -0.23
C HIS A 108 4.54 -5.51 -0.24
N VAL A 109 5.72 -6.05 -0.57
CA VAL A 109 5.99 -7.51 -0.45
C VAL A 109 5.82 -7.97 0.99
N LEU A 110 6.30 -7.19 1.97
CA LEU A 110 6.08 -7.48 3.39
C LEU A 110 4.58 -7.53 3.71
N PHE A 111 3.77 -6.58 3.23
CA PHE A 111 2.33 -6.62 3.46
C PHE A 111 1.66 -7.83 2.81
N VAL A 112 2.01 -8.20 1.58
CA VAL A 112 1.52 -9.44 0.95
C VAL A 112 1.82 -10.64 1.84
N ILE A 113 3.08 -10.78 2.29
CA ILE A 113 3.47 -11.89 3.18
C ILE A 113 2.63 -11.88 4.48
N LEU A 114 2.47 -10.72 5.12
CA LEU A 114 1.72 -10.60 6.37
C LEU A 114 0.24 -10.93 6.20
N TYR A 115 -0.42 -10.43 5.14
CA TYR A 115 -1.85 -10.69 4.88
C TYR A 115 -2.10 -12.11 4.38
N THR A 116 -1.25 -12.66 3.51
CA THR A 116 -1.27 -14.08 3.13
C THR A 116 -1.11 -14.97 4.37
N TYR A 117 -0.16 -14.66 5.26
CA TYR A 117 0.04 -15.43 6.48
C TYR A 117 -1.19 -15.37 7.40
N LEU A 118 -1.76 -14.17 7.62
CA LEU A 118 -3.00 -14.03 8.39
C LEU A 118 -4.17 -14.79 7.77
N PHE A 119 -4.28 -14.82 6.44
CA PHE A 119 -5.30 -15.58 5.73
C PHE A 119 -5.16 -17.08 5.98
N ILE A 120 -3.94 -17.63 5.85
CA ILE A 120 -3.67 -19.06 6.05
C ILE A 120 -3.83 -19.48 7.51
N GLU A 121 -3.32 -18.70 8.47
CA GLU A 121 -3.36 -19.05 9.90
C GLU A 121 -4.78 -18.97 10.48
N ASN A 122 -5.63 -18.10 9.93
CA ASN A 122 -7.01 -17.94 10.39
C ASN A 122 -8.02 -18.72 9.52
N ARG A 123 -7.61 -19.61 8.60
CA ARG A 123 -8.55 -20.54 7.93
C ARG A 123 -8.98 -21.65 8.89
#